data_AF-A0AAE8IM46-F1
#
_entry.id   AF-A0AAE8IM46-F1
#
_cell.length_a   1.000
_cell.length_b   1.000
_cell.length_c   1.000
_cell.angle_alpha   90.00
_cell.angle_beta   90.00
_cell.angle_gamma   90.00
#
_symmetry.space_group_name_H-M   'P 1'
#
loop_
_entity.id
_entity.type
_entity.pdbx_description
1 polymer ?
#
loop_
_entity_poly.entity_id
_entity_poly.type
_entity_poly.pdbx_seq_one_letter_code
_entity_poly.pdbx_strand_id
1 'polypeptide(L)' 'MFGSLVILIRKVMGTARFNKTRGKVIGLHCKTITNFCNTVGLDAKTRQNLIRLAKSNGHRLGFMA' A
#
# COMPACT_ATOMS: atom_id res chain seq x y z
N MET A 1 -9.82 0.10 -12.92
CA MET A 1 -8.38 0.03 -12.56
C MET A 1 -7.81 1.44 -12.62
N PHE A 2 -7.11 1.90 -11.58
CA PHE A 2 -6.49 3.23 -11.46
C PHE A 2 -5.11 3.33 -12.12
N GLY A 3 -4.63 2.25 -12.77
CA GLY A 3 -3.28 2.17 -13.35
C GLY A 3 -2.93 3.33 -14.27
N SER A 4 -3.85 3.75 -15.15
CA SER A 4 -3.62 4.87 -16.07
C SER A 4 -3.32 6.20 -15.34
N LEU A 5 -4.06 6.46 -14.25
CA LEU A 5 -3.85 7.64 -13.42
C LEU A 5 -2.51 7.57 -12.67
N VAL A 6 -2.17 6.39 -12.15
CA VAL A 6 -0.93 6.14 -11.40
C VAL A 6 0.29 6.33 -12.31
N ILE A 7 0.20 5.87 -13.57
CA ILE A 7 1.24 6.07 -14.59
C ILE A 7 1.39 7.55 -14.93
N LEU A 8 0.28 8.30 -15.07
CA LEU A 8 0.33 9.74 -15.33
C LEU A 8 1.02 10.49 -14.18
N ILE A 9 0.63 10.19 -12.94
CA ILE A 9 1.24 10.76 -11.74
C ILE A 9 2.74 10.43 -11.67
N ARG A 10 3.14 9.19 -12.01
CA ARG A 10 4.55 8.79 -12.11
C ARG A 10 5.32 9.61 -13.13
N LYS A 11 4.72 9.91 -14.29
CA LYS A 11 5.36 10.73 -15.34
C LYS A 11 5.55 12.18 -14.89
N VAL A 12 4.55 12.77 -14.22
CA VAL A 12 4.62 14.16 -13.73
C VAL A 12 5.62 14.31 -12.58
N MET A 13 5.65 13.36 -11.65
CA MET A 13 6.46 13.45 -10.42
C MET A 13 7.90 12.93 -10.58
N GLY A 14 8.17 12.16 -11.64
CA GLY A 14 9.41 11.42 -11.83
C GLY A 14 9.46 10.11 -11.05
N THR A 15 10.09 9.09 -11.63
CA THR A 15 10.14 7.72 -11.13
C THR A 15 10.78 7.58 -9.75
N ALA A 16 11.90 8.30 -9.49
CA ALA A 16 12.62 8.22 -8.23
C ALA A 16 11.78 8.76 -7.04
N ARG A 17 11.20 9.96 -7.21
CA ARG A 17 10.35 10.57 -6.18
C ARG A 17 9.07 9.79 -5.99
N PHE A 18 8.45 9.33 -7.08
CA PHE A 18 7.27 8.47 -7.04
C PHE A 18 7.52 7.18 -6.25
N ASN A 19 8.61 6.45 -6.55
CA ASN A 19 8.93 5.20 -5.85
C ASN A 19 9.23 5.43 -4.36
N LYS A 20 9.93 6.52 -4.01
CA LYS A 20 10.19 6.88 -2.61
C LYS A 20 8.91 7.22 -1.85
N THR A 21 8.04 8.04 -2.44
CA THR A 21 6.74 8.39 -1.85
C THR A 21 5.85 7.16 -1.71
N ARG A 22 5.80 6.30 -2.73
CA ARG A 22 5.06 5.04 -2.71
C ARG A 22 5.53 4.14 -1.57
N GLY A 23 6.84 3.97 -1.39
CA GLY A 23 7.41 3.20 -0.28
C GLY A 23 6.99 3.73 1.09
N LYS A 24 7.04 5.06 1.29
CA LYS A 24 6.60 5.70 2.54
C LYS A 24 5.11 5.49 2.81
N VAL A 25 4.26 5.68 1.80
CA VAL A 25 2.81 5.52 1.94
C VAL A 25 2.43 4.07 2.23
N ILE A 26 3.04 3.10 1.54
CA ILE A 26 2.82 1.67 1.83
C ILE A 26 3.26 1.34 3.26
N GLY A 27 4.42 1.84 3.70
CA GLY A 27 4.89 1.64 5.08
C GLY A 27 3.93 2.21 6.12
N LEU A 28 3.43 3.43 5.90
CA LEU A 28 2.45 4.07 6.78
C LEU A 28 1.15 3.26 6.83
N HIS A 29 0.66 2.78 5.68
CA HIS A 29 -0.54 1.97 5.60
C HIS A 29 -0.39 0.63 6.36
N CYS A 30 0.74 -0.06 6.19
CA CYS A 30 1.05 -1.27 6.97
C CYS A 30 1.12 -1.00 8.48
N LYS A 31 1.64 0.17 8.89
CA LYS A 31 1.64 0.60 10.29
C LYS A 31 0.22 0.83 10.80
N THR A 32 -0.67 1.44 10.02
CA THR A 32 -2.09 1.60 10.38
C THR A 32 -2.78 0.26 10.58
N ILE A 33 -2.59 -0.70 9.66
CA ILE A 33 -3.12 -2.07 9.81
C ILE A 33 -2.58 -2.72 11.08
N THR A 34 -1.27 -2.56 11.34
CA THR A 34 -0.64 -3.10 12.55
C THR A 34 -1.21 -2.49 13.81
N ASN A 35 -1.40 -1.17 13.85
CA ASN A 35 -1.97 -0.48 15.00
C ASN A 35 -3.42 -0.92 15.24
N PHE A 36 -4.21 -1.04 14.17
CA PHE A 36 -5.58 -1.57 14.24
C PHE A 36 -5.60 -2.99 14.83
N CYS A 37 -4.73 -3.88 14.33
CA CYS A 37 -4.64 -5.24 14.87
C CYS A 37 -4.26 -5.25 16.35
N ASN A 38 -3.31 -4.40 16.76
CA ASN A 38 -2.90 -4.28 18.16
C ASN A 38 -4.03 -3.75 19.06
N THR A 39 -4.81 -2.75 18.59
CA THR A 39 -5.93 -2.20 19.36
C THR A 39 -7.08 -3.19 19.55
N VAL A 40 -7.28 -4.10 18.58
CA VAL A 40 -8.35 -5.11 18.61
C VAL A 40 -7.86 -6.43 19.26
N GLY A 41 -6.57 -6.56 19.56
CA GLY A 41 -6.00 -7.79 20.11
C GLY A 41 -5.89 -8.94 19.10
N LEU A 42 -5.73 -8.63 17.80
CA LEU A 42 -5.62 -9.63 16.74
C LEU A 42 -4.23 -10.28 16.67
N ASP A 43 -4.21 -11.59 16.40
CA ASP A 43 -2.99 -12.38 16.24
C ASP A 43 -2.10 -11.90 15.06
N ALA A 44 -0.79 -12.14 15.20
CA ALA A 44 0.22 -11.77 14.22
C ALA A 44 -0.01 -12.38 12.82
N LYS A 45 -0.58 -13.58 12.73
CA LYS A 45 -0.93 -14.24 11.46
C LYS A 45 -2.05 -13.48 10.74
N THR A 46 -3.08 -13.07 11.48
CA THR A 46 -4.21 -12.29 10.94
C THR A 46 -3.75 -10.94 10.45
N ARG A 47 -2.91 -10.24 11.22
CA ARG A 47 -2.27 -8.98 10.80
C ARG A 47 -1.53 -9.13 9.48
N GLN A 48 -0.69 -10.16 9.36
CA GLN A 48 0.09 -10.38 8.14
C GLN A 48 -0.81 -10.72 6.94
N ASN A 49 -1.89 -11.48 7.15
CA ASN A 49 -2.87 -11.78 6.11
C ASN A 49 -3.60 -10.51 5.63
N LEU A 50 -3.96 -9.60 6.54
CA LEU A 50 -4.56 -8.31 6.18
C LEU A 50 -3.60 -7.44 5.34
N ILE A 51 -2.31 -7.40 5.70
CA ILE A 51 -1.29 -6.70 4.91
C ILE A 51 -1.17 -7.31 3.50
N ARG A 52 -1.18 -8.65 3.38
CA ARG A 52 -1.13 -9.33 2.08
C ARG A 52 -2.38 -9.04 1.24
N LEU A 53 -3.56 -9.03 1.85
CA LEU A 53 -4.82 -8.68 1.18
C LEU A 53 -4.78 -7.24 0.68
N ALA A 54 -4.35 -6.29 1.52
CA ALA A 54 -4.19 -4.89 1.11
C ALA A 54 -3.24 -4.74 -0.08
N LYS A 55 -2.11 -5.47 -0.09
CA LYS A 55 -1.15 -5.48 -1.20
C LYS A 55 -1.74 -6.07 -2.48
N SER A 56 -2.44 -7.21 -2.38
CA SER A 56 -3.11 -7.85 -3.52
C SER A 56 -4.18 -6.94 -4.14
N ASN A 57 -4.98 -6.29 -3.30
CA ASN A 57 -5.97 -5.31 -3.74
C ASN A 57 -5.31 -4.10 -4.41
N GLY A 58 -4.21 -3.58 -3.86
CA GLY A 58 -3.44 -2.51 -4.50
C GLY A 58 -2.94 -2.88 -5.90
N HIS A 59 -2.50 -4.12 -6.09
CA HIS A 59 -2.12 -4.64 -7.40
C HIS A 59 -3.33 -4.75 -8.34
N ARG A 60 -4.42 -5.37 -7.89
CA ARG A 60 -5.64 -5.54 -8.69
C ARG A 60 -6.29 -4.22 -9.11
N LEU A 61 -6.22 -3.21 -8.24
CA LEU A 61 -6.74 -1.88 -8.52
C LEU A 61 -5.78 -1.03 -9.36
N GLY A 62 -4.54 -1.44 -9.57
CA GLY A 62 -3.55 -0.72 -10.39
C GLY A 62 -2.80 0.39 -9.66
N PHE A 63 -2.87 0.46 -8.32
CA PHE A 63 -2.09 1.41 -7.50
C PHE A 63 -0.60 1.07 -7.41
N MET A 64 -0.24 -0.15 -7.82
CA MET A 64 1.14 -0.63 -7.86
C MET A 64 1.75 -0.63 -9.27
N ALA A 65 0.99 -0.15 -10.27
CA ALA A 65 1.43 -0.03 -11.67
C ALA A 65 2.55 1.01 -11.80
#